data_AF-A0A1V3NC36-F1
#
_entry.id   AF-A0A1V3NC36-F1
#
_cell.length_a   1.000
_cell.length_b   1.000
_cell.length_c   1.000
_cell.angle_alpha   90.00
_cell.angle_beta   90.00
_cell.angle_gamma   90.00
#
_symmetry.space_group_name_H-M   'P 1'
#
loop_
_entity.id
_entity.type
_entity.pdbx_description
1 polymer ?
#
loop_
_entity_poly.entity_id
_entity_poly.type
_entity_poly.pdbx_seq_one_letter_code
_entity_poly.pdbx_strand_id
1 'polypeptide(L)'
;MHAIKSVAAAAALVMFLVSPVHALDGPTVDRWMDAMKELNEWGDRQPEAMDDDMTSMEDPQNLDMQQLMADMARQHSEVQAILRRHGFDDTNRWAEISGRIFSAFYALQMQAQSPEMQQQMAEALREIDQSPHLDEAQKAQMRAAMKQQMAMMAEAVPDVPEGDLQAVRSREDALRALFE
;
A
#
# COMPACT_ATOMS: atom_id res chain seq x y z
N MET A 1 -17.63 29.77 65.76
CA MET A 1 -17.40 28.31 65.81
C MET A 1 -18.03 27.68 64.57
N HIS A 2 -17.22 26.90 63.85
CA HIS A 2 -17.49 25.82 62.87
C HIS A 2 -18.30 26.18 61.59
N ALA A 3 -17.67 26.30 60.42
CA ALA A 3 -17.03 25.29 59.54
C ALA A 3 -18.01 24.81 58.44
N ILE A 4 -17.79 25.26 57.20
CA ILE A 4 -18.39 24.66 55.99
C ILE A 4 -17.24 24.11 55.16
N LYS A 5 -17.28 22.80 54.96
CA LYS A 5 -16.36 21.99 54.17
C LYS A 5 -16.62 22.26 52.69
N SER A 6 -15.59 22.58 51.92
CA SER A 6 -15.65 22.54 50.46
C SER A 6 -14.71 21.46 49.97
N VAL A 7 -15.32 20.36 49.51
CA VAL A 7 -14.68 19.25 48.81
C VAL A 7 -14.22 19.77 47.44
N ALA A 8 -12.93 19.74 47.18
CA ALA A 8 -12.39 19.97 45.85
C ALA A 8 -12.67 18.74 44.98
N ALA A 9 -13.60 18.86 44.03
CA ALA A 9 -13.81 17.88 42.99
C ALA A 9 -12.73 18.10 41.91
N ALA A 10 -11.72 17.24 41.88
CA ALA A 10 -10.76 17.18 40.79
C ALA A 10 -11.42 16.46 39.60
N ALA A 11 -11.80 17.23 38.58
CA ALA A 11 -12.18 16.68 37.28
C ALA A 11 -10.90 16.26 36.54
N ALA A 12 -10.60 14.96 36.54
CA ALA A 12 -9.57 14.38 35.69
C ALA A 12 -10.12 14.29 34.26
N LEU A 13 -9.74 15.24 33.41
CA LEU A 13 -10.01 15.21 31.98
C LEU A 13 -9.10 14.14 31.37
N VAL A 14 -9.64 12.95 31.09
CA VAL A 14 -8.96 11.92 30.29
C VAL A 14 -8.96 12.41 28.84
N MET A 15 -7.89 13.09 28.43
CA MET A 15 -7.63 13.30 27.00
C MET A 15 -7.26 11.95 26.38
N PHE A 16 -8.15 11.43 25.53
CA PHE A 16 -7.76 10.41 24.57
C PHE A 16 -6.67 11.01 23.66
N LEU A 17 -5.42 10.59 23.86
CA LEU A 17 -4.35 10.84 22.90
C LEU A 17 -4.66 10.00 21.66
N VAL A 18 -5.24 10.64 20.64
CA VAL A 18 -5.19 10.10 19.29
C VAL A 18 -3.73 10.20 18.86
N SER A 19 -2.99 9.09 18.94
CA SER A 19 -1.65 9.03 18.37
C SER A 19 -1.77 9.35 16.88
N PRO A 20 -1.07 10.39 16.36
CA PRO A 20 -1.04 10.59 14.92
C PRO A 20 -0.46 9.33 14.29
N VAL A 21 -1.07 8.85 13.21
CA VAL A 21 -0.39 7.91 12.30
C VAL A 21 0.88 8.64 11.89
N HIS A 22 2.02 8.23 12.44
CA HIS A 22 3.28 8.86 12.10
C HIS A 22 3.53 8.57 10.62
N ALA A 23 3.57 9.63 9.82
CA ALA A 23 3.92 9.55 8.41
C ALA A 23 5.23 8.75 8.24
N LEU A 24 5.34 8.00 7.15
CA LEU A 24 6.61 7.37 6.78
C LEU A 24 7.65 8.48 6.66
N ASP A 25 8.75 8.34 7.39
CA ASP A 25 9.90 9.20 7.19
C ASP A 25 10.86 8.58 6.19
N GLY A 26 11.68 9.44 5.58
CA GLY A 26 12.67 9.02 4.59
C GLY A 26 13.62 7.92 5.11
N PRO A 27 14.24 8.09 6.30
CA PRO A 27 15.13 7.08 6.85
C PRO A 27 14.50 5.70 7.03
N THR A 28 13.20 5.63 7.35
CA THR A 28 12.48 4.36 7.47
C THR A 28 12.29 3.69 6.11
N VAL A 29 11.98 4.46 5.07
CA VAL A 29 11.91 3.93 3.70
C VAL A 29 13.29 3.45 3.22
N ASP A 30 14.36 4.19 3.57
CA ASP A 30 15.74 3.79 3.23
C ASP A 30 16.14 2.45 3.85
N ARG A 31 15.94 2.31 5.18
CA ARG A 31 16.20 1.04 5.87
C ARG A 31 15.33 -0.09 5.34
N TRP A 32 14.08 0.20 4.99
CA TRP A 32 13.19 -0.78 4.38
C TRP A 32 13.72 -1.26 3.02
N MET A 33 14.14 -0.36 2.14
CA MET A 33 14.71 -0.72 0.83
C MET A 33 15.97 -1.58 0.99
N ASP A 34 16.84 -1.24 1.94
CA ASP A 34 18.06 -2.02 2.18
C ASP A 34 17.75 -3.41 2.76
N ALA A 35 16.73 -3.51 3.63
CA ALA A 35 16.22 -4.81 4.08
C ALA A 35 15.67 -5.64 2.91
N MET A 36 14.89 -5.03 2.02
CA MET A 36 14.31 -5.73 0.86
C MET A 36 15.38 -6.24 -0.11
N LYS A 37 16.46 -5.48 -0.35
CA LYS A 37 17.59 -5.96 -1.17
C LYS A 37 18.22 -7.22 -0.57
N GLU A 38 18.50 -7.19 0.72
CA GLU A 38 19.11 -8.35 1.40
C GLU A 38 18.15 -9.55 1.49
N LEU A 39 16.83 -9.29 1.63
CA LEU A 39 15.81 -10.33 1.55
C LEU A 39 15.73 -10.96 0.16
N ASN A 40 15.77 -10.17 -0.91
CA ASN A 40 15.80 -10.69 -2.28
C ASN A 40 17.04 -11.58 -2.50
N GLU A 41 18.22 -11.12 -2.08
CA GLU A 41 19.45 -11.93 -2.15
C GLU A 41 19.37 -13.21 -1.31
N TRP A 42 18.67 -13.18 -0.18
CA TRP A 42 18.43 -14.37 0.64
C TRP A 42 17.47 -15.34 -0.07
N GLY A 43 16.38 -14.85 -0.65
CA GLY A 43 15.41 -15.64 -1.41
C GLY A 43 16.04 -16.33 -2.61
N ASP A 44 16.89 -15.62 -3.37
CA ASP A 44 17.65 -16.18 -4.50
C ASP A 44 18.56 -17.35 -4.10
N ARG A 45 19.02 -17.38 -2.84
CA ARG A 45 19.85 -18.45 -2.29
C ARG A 45 19.03 -19.57 -1.65
N GLN A 46 17.73 -19.39 -1.45
CA GLN A 46 16.82 -20.31 -0.78
C GLN A 46 15.57 -20.58 -1.63
N PRO A 47 15.72 -21.12 -2.86
CA PRO A 47 14.60 -21.32 -3.77
C PRO A 47 13.52 -22.25 -3.20
N GLU A 48 13.91 -23.28 -2.43
CA GLU A 48 12.96 -24.20 -1.79
C GLU A 48 12.10 -23.53 -0.71
N ALA A 49 12.64 -22.54 0.00
CA ALA A 49 11.89 -21.77 1.00
C ALA A 49 10.90 -20.80 0.34
N MET A 50 11.25 -20.27 -0.83
CA MET A 50 10.36 -19.42 -1.61
C MET A 50 9.24 -20.21 -2.30
N ASP A 51 9.51 -21.43 -2.78
CA ASP A 51 8.50 -22.30 -3.40
C ASP A 51 7.36 -22.67 -2.42
N ASP A 52 7.69 -23.00 -1.17
CA ASP A 52 6.68 -23.30 -0.12
C ASP A 52 5.84 -22.06 0.25
N ASP A 53 6.43 -20.87 0.24
CA ASP A 53 5.70 -19.63 0.51
C ASP A 53 4.85 -19.17 -0.71
N MET A 54 5.32 -19.39 -1.95
CA MET A 54 4.57 -19.05 -3.17
C MET A 54 3.33 -19.94 -3.36
N THR A 55 3.40 -21.23 -3.03
CA THR A 55 2.21 -22.11 -3.03
C THR A 55 1.13 -21.65 -2.05
N SER A 56 1.52 -20.96 -0.97
CA SER A 56 0.61 -20.36 0.02
C SER A 56 -0.01 -19.03 -0.46
N MET A 57 0.58 -18.37 -1.46
CA MET A 57 0.07 -17.16 -2.12
C MET A 57 -0.94 -17.44 -3.23
N GLU A 58 -1.02 -18.69 -3.72
CA GLU A 58 -1.99 -19.10 -4.74
C GLU A 58 -3.41 -19.31 -4.19
N ASP A 59 -3.60 -19.27 -2.86
CA ASP A 59 -4.93 -19.34 -2.24
C ASP A 59 -5.68 -18.01 -2.42
N PRO A 60 -6.79 -17.98 -3.19
CA PRO A 60 -7.59 -16.76 -3.42
C PRO A 60 -8.18 -16.15 -2.14
N GLN A 61 -8.12 -16.84 -1.00
CA GLN A 61 -8.58 -16.34 0.30
C GLN A 61 -7.50 -15.57 1.08
N ASN A 62 -6.22 -15.62 0.67
CA ASN A 62 -5.09 -14.96 1.33
C ASN A 62 -4.82 -13.54 0.78
N LEU A 63 -5.86 -12.70 0.71
CA LEU A 63 -5.77 -11.37 0.07
C LEU A 63 -5.01 -10.30 0.86
N ASP A 64 -4.57 -10.58 2.09
CA ASP A 64 -3.82 -9.61 2.90
C ASP A 64 -2.31 -9.79 2.71
N MET A 65 -1.74 -9.05 1.75
CA MET A 65 -0.29 -8.98 1.49
C MET A 65 0.51 -8.67 2.76
N GLN A 66 -0.01 -7.83 3.68
CA GLN A 66 0.70 -7.52 4.91
C GLN A 66 0.80 -8.76 5.80
N GLN A 67 -0.30 -9.50 5.92
CA GLN A 67 -0.34 -10.73 6.70
C GLN A 67 0.61 -11.79 6.12
N LEU A 68 0.61 -11.97 4.78
CA LEU A 68 1.53 -12.88 4.09
C LEU A 68 3.00 -12.53 4.34
N MET A 69 3.37 -11.25 4.20
CA MET A 69 4.73 -10.80 4.48
C MET A 69 5.11 -11.05 5.94
N ALA A 70 4.21 -10.76 6.88
CA ALA A 70 4.44 -11.00 8.30
C ALA A 70 4.60 -12.49 8.61
N ASP A 71 3.81 -13.36 7.97
CA ASP A 71 3.86 -14.81 8.15
C ASP A 71 5.15 -15.40 7.57
N MET A 72 5.56 -15.02 6.36
CA MET A 72 6.87 -15.38 5.79
C MET A 72 8.00 -14.97 6.73
N ALA A 73 7.97 -13.72 7.22
CA ALA A 73 8.99 -13.24 8.14
C ALA A 73 9.03 -14.02 9.46
N ARG A 74 7.87 -14.48 9.96
CA ARG A 74 7.80 -15.29 11.19
C ARG A 74 8.27 -16.72 10.98
N GLN A 75 8.12 -17.28 9.79
CA GLN A 75 8.50 -18.65 9.46
C GLN A 75 10.02 -18.84 9.30
N HIS A 76 10.74 -17.81 8.84
CA HIS A 76 12.18 -17.91 8.54
C HIS A 76 13.03 -17.10 9.54
N SER A 77 13.84 -17.79 10.35
CA SER A 77 14.65 -17.16 11.40
C SER A 77 15.70 -16.18 10.84
N GLU A 78 16.19 -16.47 9.65
CA GLU A 78 17.13 -15.70 8.86
C GLU A 78 16.50 -14.41 8.36
N VAL A 79 15.24 -14.46 7.91
CA VAL A 79 14.46 -13.27 7.54
C VAL A 79 14.32 -12.35 8.75
N GLN A 80 13.95 -12.87 9.92
CA GLN A 80 13.90 -12.06 11.14
C GLN A 80 15.25 -11.44 11.49
N ALA A 81 16.35 -12.18 11.27
CA ALA A 81 17.69 -11.66 11.51
C ALA A 81 18.08 -10.54 10.53
N ILE A 82 17.67 -10.64 9.26
CA ILE A 82 17.82 -9.57 8.25
C ILE A 82 17.03 -8.34 8.72
N LEU A 83 15.73 -8.51 9.01
CA LEU A 83 14.85 -7.42 9.45
C LEU A 83 15.41 -6.68 10.67
N ARG A 84 15.89 -7.41 11.69
CA ARG A 84 16.53 -6.80 12.87
C ARG A 84 17.80 -6.01 12.56
N ARG A 85 18.65 -6.48 11.63
CA ARG A 85 19.85 -5.72 11.21
C ARG A 85 19.51 -4.36 10.62
N HIS A 86 18.35 -4.26 9.97
CA HIS A 86 17.83 -3.02 9.40
C HIS A 86 16.92 -2.22 10.35
N GLY A 87 16.86 -2.62 11.63
CA GLY A 87 16.11 -1.91 12.67
C GLY A 87 14.61 -2.21 12.72
N PHE A 88 14.20 -3.36 12.18
CA PHE A 88 12.83 -3.87 12.29
C PHE A 88 12.77 -5.03 13.29
N ASP A 89 12.53 -4.70 14.56
CA ASP A 89 12.41 -5.71 15.63
C ASP A 89 11.04 -6.40 15.67
N ASP A 90 10.03 -5.82 15.02
CA ASP A 90 8.67 -6.33 14.94
C ASP A 90 8.29 -6.61 13.48
N THR A 91 8.03 -7.88 13.16
CA THR A 91 7.67 -8.35 11.82
C THR A 91 6.32 -7.81 11.36
N ASN A 92 5.36 -7.64 12.27
CA ASN A 92 4.05 -7.07 11.93
C ASN A 92 4.21 -5.58 11.60
N ARG A 93 5.02 -4.87 12.39
CA ARG A 93 5.32 -3.46 12.10
C ARG A 93 6.05 -3.28 10.77
N TRP A 94 6.99 -4.16 10.44
CA TRP A 94 7.65 -4.15 9.14
C TRP A 94 6.66 -4.43 7.99
N ALA A 95 5.74 -5.38 8.15
CA ALA A 95 4.71 -5.66 7.15
C ALA A 95 3.75 -4.48 6.94
N GLU A 96 3.34 -3.79 8.00
CA GLU A 96 2.56 -2.54 7.92
C GLU A 96 3.30 -1.46 7.12
N ILE A 97 4.61 -1.26 7.41
CA ILE A 97 5.46 -0.31 6.70
C ILE A 97 5.57 -0.69 5.21
N SER A 98 5.77 -1.98 4.93
CA SER A 98 5.84 -2.51 3.58
C SER A 98 4.56 -2.21 2.80
N GLY A 99 3.40 -2.52 3.38
CA GLY A 99 2.10 -2.23 2.76
C GLY A 99 1.91 -0.74 2.48
N ARG A 100 2.27 0.15 3.42
CA ARG A 100 2.21 1.61 3.20
C ARG A 100 3.10 2.06 2.05
N ILE A 101 4.32 1.52 1.95
CA ILE A 101 5.26 1.83 0.85
C ILE A 101 4.69 1.34 -0.48
N PHE A 102 4.18 0.11 -0.55
CA PHE A 102 3.57 -0.44 -1.76
C PHE A 102 2.35 0.37 -2.21
N SER A 103 1.44 0.70 -1.29
CA SER A 103 0.25 1.52 -1.59
C SER A 103 0.63 2.90 -2.11
N ALA A 104 1.59 3.57 -1.46
CA ALA A 104 2.10 4.88 -1.88
C ALA A 104 2.77 4.81 -3.25
N PHE A 105 3.59 3.80 -3.51
CA PHE A 105 4.26 3.62 -4.79
C PHE A 105 3.25 3.36 -5.92
N TYR A 106 2.28 2.46 -5.69
CA TYR A 106 1.23 2.17 -6.66
C TYR A 106 0.38 3.41 -6.95
N ALA A 107 0.00 4.19 -5.93
CA ALA A 107 -0.71 5.45 -6.12
C ALA A 107 0.08 6.45 -6.98
N LEU A 108 1.41 6.52 -6.83
CA LEU A 108 2.27 7.35 -7.69
C LEU A 108 2.33 6.83 -9.13
N GLN A 109 2.44 5.51 -9.33
CA GLN A 109 2.40 4.93 -10.68
C GLN A 109 1.07 5.22 -11.39
N MET A 110 -0.05 5.08 -10.68
CA MET A 110 -1.38 5.42 -11.20
C MET A 110 -1.51 6.91 -11.54
N GLN A 111 -0.94 7.80 -10.72
CA GLN A 111 -0.89 9.25 -11.02
C GLN A 111 -0.09 9.53 -12.29
N ALA A 112 1.06 8.87 -12.47
CA ALA A 112 1.91 9.05 -13.64
C ALA A 112 1.24 8.54 -14.94
N GLN A 113 0.51 7.43 -14.87
CA GLN A 113 -0.21 6.84 -16.00
C GLN A 113 -1.56 7.51 -16.29
N SER A 114 -2.11 8.28 -15.33
CA SER A 114 -3.45 8.88 -15.43
C SER A 114 -3.68 9.68 -16.73
N PRO A 115 -2.76 10.55 -17.19
CA PRO A 115 -2.97 11.32 -18.41
C PRO A 115 -3.09 10.45 -19.67
N GLU A 116 -2.26 9.40 -19.78
CA GLU A 116 -2.32 8.47 -20.91
C GLU A 116 -3.62 7.65 -20.89
N MET A 117 -3.98 7.12 -19.72
CA MET A 117 -5.25 6.41 -19.54
C MET A 117 -6.45 7.29 -19.92
N GLN A 118 -6.45 8.56 -19.51
CA GLN A 118 -7.50 9.51 -19.88
C GLN A 118 -7.58 9.75 -21.39
N GLN A 119 -6.44 9.83 -22.08
CA GLN A 119 -6.40 9.99 -23.53
C GLN A 119 -6.93 8.75 -24.26
N GLN A 120 -6.43 7.56 -23.89
CA GLN A 120 -6.89 6.29 -24.47
C GLN A 120 -8.39 6.09 -24.26
N MET A 121 -8.89 6.49 -23.09
CA MET A 121 -10.31 6.44 -22.76
C MET A 121 -11.17 7.38 -23.61
N ALA A 122 -10.73 8.63 -23.78
CA ALA A 122 -11.42 9.59 -24.62
C ALA A 122 -11.48 9.13 -26.08
N GLU A 123 -10.40 8.50 -26.55
CA GLU A 123 -10.33 7.91 -27.88
C GLU A 123 -11.30 6.73 -28.04
N ALA A 124 -11.31 5.78 -27.11
CA ALA A 124 -12.22 4.64 -27.13
C ALA A 124 -13.71 5.07 -27.09
N LEU A 125 -14.04 6.11 -26.31
CA LEU A 125 -15.39 6.70 -26.29
C LEU A 125 -15.75 7.28 -27.66
N ARG A 126 -14.82 7.99 -28.30
CA ARG A 126 -15.02 8.56 -29.64
C ARG A 126 -15.22 7.49 -30.70
N GLU A 127 -14.46 6.40 -30.65
CA GLU A 127 -14.62 5.27 -31.57
C GLU A 127 -16.00 4.61 -31.45
N ILE A 128 -16.50 4.42 -30.23
CA ILE A 128 -17.86 3.92 -29.98
C ILE A 128 -18.91 4.87 -30.58
N ASP A 129 -18.75 6.18 -30.35
CA ASP A 129 -19.70 7.18 -30.83
C ASP A 129 -19.74 7.24 -32.37
N GLN A 130 -18.57 7.12 -33.01
CA GLN A 130 -18.41 7.20 -34.46
C GLN A 130 -18.69 5.88 -35.18
N SER A 131 -18.78 4.75 -34.46
CA SER A 131 -18.99 3.44 -35.08
C SER A 131 -20.32 3.38 -35.85
N PRO A 132 -20.28 3.11 -37.17
CA PRO A 132 -21.50 2.96 -37.99
C PRO A 132 -22.12 1.56 -37.83
N HIS A 133 -21.44 0.64 -37.15
CA HIS A 133 -21.86 -0.75 -36.98
C HIS A 133 -22.65 -0.98 -35.69
N LEU A 134 -22.77 0.04 -34.84
CA LEU A 134 -23.49 -0.03 -33.56
C LEU A 134 -24.74 0.84 -33.62
N ASP A 135 -25.84 0.31 -33.11
CA ASP A 135 -27.02 1.12 -32.82
C ASP A 135 -26.84 1.94 -31.52
N GLU A 136 -27.73 2.88 -31.26
CA GLU A 136 -27.63 3.75 -30.09
C GLU A 136 -27.75 3.01 -28.75
N ALA A 137 -28.49 1.89 -28.70
CA ALA A 137 -28.62 1.11 -27.48
C ALA A 137 -27.29 0.39 -27.17
N GLN A 138 -26.64 -0.19 -28.19
CA GLN A 138 -25.34 -0.83 -28.10
C GLN A 138 -24.26 0.17 -27.72
N LYS A 139 -24.23 1.36 -28.36
CA LYS A 139 -23.30 2.44 -27.99
C LYS A 139 -23.48 2.86 -26.53
N ALA A 140 -24.73 3.04 -26.08
CA ALA A 140 -25.02 3.40 -24.70
C ALA A 140 -24.51 2.35 -23.70
N GLN A 141 -24.72 1.06 -24.00
CA GLN A 141 -24.22 -0.03 -23.17
C GLN A 141 -22.68 -0.04 -23.09
N MET A 142 -21.99 0.12 -24.23
CA MET A 142 -20.52 0.15 -24.25
C MET A 142 -19.95 1.35 -23.48
N ARG A 143 -20.55 2.54 -23.65
CA ARG A 143 -20.17 3.72 -22.85
C ARG A 143 -20.37 3.50 -21.36
N ALA A 144 -21.46 2.85 -20.96
CA ALA A 144 -21.74 2.56 -19.55
C ALA A 144 -20.72 1.57 -18.97
N ALA A 145 -20.42 0.49 -19.68
CA ALA A 145 -19.44 -0.51 -19.25
C ALA A 145 -18.05 0.11 -19.05
N MET A 146 -17.63 0.95 -19.98
CA MET A 146 -16.34 1.61 -19.91
C MET A 146 -16.25 2.63 -18.76
N LYS A 147 -17.31 3.41 -18.50
CA LYS A 147 -17.38 4.29 -17.32
C LYS A 147 -17.34 3.51 -16.01
N GLN A 148 -18.01 2.35 -15.96
CA GLN A 148 -17.97 1.49 -14.78
C GLN A 148 -16.54 0.96 -14.53
N GLN A 149 -15.85 0.52 -15.58
CA GLN A 149 -14.45 0.10 -15.46
C GLN A 149 -13.56 1.23 -14.95
N MET A 150 -13.76 2.48 -15.41
CA MET A 150 -13.03 3.64 -14.88
C MET A 150 -13.30 3.87 -13.39
N ALA A 151 -14.56 3.79 -12.97
CA ALA A 151 -14.92 3.97 -11.57
C ALA A 151 -14.24 2.91 -10.70
N MET A 152 -14.24 1.65 -11.13
CA MET A 152 -13.53 0.57 -10.43
C MET A 152 -12.03 0.80 -10.36
N MET A 153 -11.39 1.29 -11.43
CA MET A 153 -9.96 1.61 -11.42
C MET A 153 -9.64 2.78 -10.48
N ALA A 154 -10.51 3.80 -10.43
CA ALA A 154 -10.35 4.93 -9.52
C ALA A 154 -10.50 4.51 -8.05
N GLU A 155 -11.46 3.63 -7.75
CA GLU A 155 -11.65 3.04 -6.41
C GLU A 155 -10.49 2.12 -6.01
N ALA A 156 -9.79 1.51 -6.97
CA ALA A 156 -8.63 0.66 -6.71
C ALA A 156 -7.37 1.45 -6.36
N VAL A 157 -7.34 2.79 -6.54
CA VAL A 157 -6.21 3.61 -6.10
C VAL A 157 -6.28 3.74 -4.56
N PRO A 158 -5.25 3.29 -3.83
CA PRO A 158 -5.25 3.37 -2.38
C PRO A 158 -5.37 4.82 -1.89
N ASP A 159 -6.14 5.04 -0.84
CA ASP A 159 -6.12 6.31 -0.10
C ASP A 159 -4.86 6.33 0.78
N VAL A 160 -3.87 7.13 0.37
CA VAL A 160 -2.54 7.16 0.98
C VAL A 160 -2.31 8.49 1.68
N PRO A 161 -1.84 8.50 2.96
CA PRO A 161 -1.45 9.73 3.63
C PRO A 161 -0.43 10.53 2.83
N GLU A 162 -0.60 11.86 2.78
CA GLU A 162 0.28 12.74 1.98
C GLU A 162 1.76 12.63 2.37
N GLY A 163 2.04 12.45 3.66
CA GLY A 163 3.41 12.24 4.15
C GLY A 163 4.05 10.96 3.60
N ASP A 164 3.27 9.89 3.47
CA ASP A 164 3.75 8.61 2.91
C ASP A 164 4.01 8.75 1.41
N LEU A 165 3.10 9.41 0.69
CA LEU A 165 3.29 9.75 -0.72
C LEU A 165 4.57 10.57 -0.93
N GLN A 166 4.84 11.56 -0.08
CA GLN A 166 6.04 12.40 -0.21
C GLN A 166 7.34 11.61 0.07
N ALA A 167 7.34 10.77 1.10
CA ALA A 167 8.50 9.96 1.46
C ALA A 167 8.89 8.99 0.35
N VAL A 168 7.88 8.37 -0.27
CA VAL A 168 8.03 7.45 -1.41
C VAL A 168 8.37 8.18 -2.70
N ARG A 169 7.71 9.30 -3.01
CA ARG A 169 8.00 10.11 -4.21
C ARG A 169 9.45 10.56 -4.28
N SER A 170 10.02 10.91 -3.13
CA SER A 170 11.44 11.32 -3.04
C SER A 170 12.42 10.18 -3.34
N ARG A 171 11.94 8.92 -3.44
CA ARG A 171 12.71 7.68 -3.65
C ARG A 171 12.18 6.87 -4.83
N GLU A 172 11.31 7.44 -5.65
CA GLU A 172 10.53 6.67 -6.63
C GLU A 172 11.42 5.87 -7.59
N ASP A 173 12.50 6.46 -8.10
CA ASP A 173 13.41 5.76 -9.02
C ASP A 173 14.15 4.59 -8.35
N ALA A 174 14.54 4.74 -7.08
CA ALA A 174 15.20 3.68 -6.33
C ALA A 174 14.23 2.54 -6.00
N LEU A 175 12.98 2.88 -5.69
CA LEU A 175 11.91 1.90 -5.48
C LEU A 175 11.54 1.18 -6.77
N ARG A 176 11.50 1.90 -7.90
CA ARG A 176 11.27 1.29 -9.21
C ARG A 176 12.34 0.25 -9.54
N ALA A 177 13.60 0.59 -9.38
CA ALA A 177 14.72 -0.34 -9.61
C ALA A 177 14.74 -1.53 -8.63
N LEU A 178 14.10 -1.42 -7.47
CA LEU A 178 13.97 -2.52 -6.50
C LEU A 178 12.84 -3.50 -6.87
N PHE A 179 11.84 -3.04 -7.62
CA PHE A 179 10.69 -3.85 -8.05
C PHE A 179 10.83 -4.43 -9.46
N GLU A 180 11.87 -4.03 -10.20
CA GLU A 180 12.29 -4.61 -11.48
C GLU A 180 13.15 -5.86 -11.29
#